data_AF-A0A1G0C6I1-F1
#
_entry.id   AF-A0A1G0C6I1-F1
#
_cell.length_a   1.000
_cell.length_b   1.000
_cell.length_c   1.000
_cell.angle_alpha   90.00
_cell.angle_beta   90.00
_cell.angle_gamma   90.00
#
_symmetry.space_group_name_H-M   'P 1'
#
loop_
_entity.id
_entity.type
_entity.pdbx_description
1 polymer ?
#
loop_
_entity_poly.entity_id
_entity_poly.type
_entity_poly.pdbx_seq_one_letter_code
_entity_poly.pdbx_strand_id
1 'polypeptide(L)'
;MKKLVLATALLIAGFVNAQGPSYDDLRILYADGNYEKLVKSSESYTQKDKSKTDALPFMWLARGLYKISQSGAADEKYKNAYKEAVGALGKAIKLDKSGDVQREYSEFFQEFKMSLVEIIGNDLSVPDYKKANSWVLKYYKLAPTSLGAKLLEGACKFRNADKGGANAAWKDADKKIAALADIDGWDPADVALFKMGVIQTADCYVASRQVDKAKTLLGKVAQYFEEDEEFKAKYDEIVN
;
A
#
# COMPACT_ATOMS: atom_id res chain seq x y z
N MET A 1 -36.38 58.84 -17.74
CA MET A 1 -35.32 59.30 -16.82
C MET A 1 -35.86 59.11 -15.41
N LYS A 2 -35.30 58.38 -14.45
CA LYS A 2 -33.99 57.79 -14.20
C LYS A 2 -34.20 56.51 -13.36
N LYS A 3 -33.23 55.61 -13.47
CA LYS A 3 -33.17 54.28 -12.88
C LYS A 3 -33.03 54.37 -11.35
N LEU A 4 -33.67 53.47 -10.60
CA LEU A 4 -33.18 53.06 -9.28
C LEU A 4 -32.82 51.58 -9.38
N VAL A 5 -31.53 51.32 -9.58
CA VAL A 5 -30.95 49.97 -9.50
C VAL A 5 -30.21 49.94 -8.17
N LEU A 6 -30.73 49.16 -7.22
CA LEU A 6 -30.07 48.85 -5.96
C LEU A 6 -28.96 47.84 -6.26
N ALA A 7 -27.70 48.26 -6.15
CA ALA A 7 -26.54 47.42 -6.37
C ALA A 7 -26.27 46.59 -5.11
N THR A 8 -26.63 45.32 -5.12
CA THR A 8 -26.15 44.34 -4.15
C THR A 8 -24.78 43.85 -4.63
N ALA A 9 -23.71 44.42 -4.11
CA ALA A 9 -22.36 43.92 -4.36
C ALA A 9 -22.20 42.57 -3.63
N LEU A 10 -22.32 41.46 -4.36
CA LEU A 10 -21.83 40.17 -3.90
C LEU A 10 -20.30 40.21 -3.93
N LEU A 11 -19.69 40.34 -2.75
CA LEU A 11 -18.29 40.00 -2.54
C LEU A 11 -18.13 38.48 -2.69
N ILE A 12 -17.87 38.03 -3.91
CA ILE A 12 -17.31 36.70 -4.14
C ILE A 12 -15.83 36.81 -3.76
N ALA A 13 -15.53 36.61 -2.48
CA ALA A 13 -14.17 36.26 -2.07
C ALA A 13 -13.88 34.87 -2.66
N GLY A 14 -13.31 34.85 -3.86
CA GLY A 14 -12.73 33.63 -4.40
C GLY A 14 -11.67 33.15 -3.42
N PHE A 15 -11.84 31.95 -2.89
CA PHE A 15 -10.76 31.21 -2.26
C PHE A 15 -9.69 30.99 -3.33
N VAL A 16 -8.70 31.89 -3.38
CA VAL A 16 -7.45 31.60 -4.06
C VAL A 16 -6.81 30.51 -3.23
N ASN A 17 -7.02 29.25 -3.62
CA ASN A 17 -6.13 28.17 -3.22
C ASN A 17 -4.76 28.58 -3.76
N ALA A 18 -3.90 29.11 -2.90
CA ALA A 18 -2.51 29.30 -3.21
C ALA A 18 -2.00 27.96 -3.71
N GLN A 19 -1.67 27.87 -5.01
CA GLN A 19 -0.99 26.70 -5.54
C GLN A 19 0.25 26.50 -4.67
N GLY A 20 0.29 25.37 -3.96
CA GLY A 20 1.46 25.01 -3.16
C GLY A 20 2.71 25.04 -4.03
N PRO A 21 3.91 25.22 -3.43
CA PRO A 21 5.15 25.24 -4.17
C PRO A 21 5.24 24.02 -5.12
N SER A 22 5.67 24.25 -6.36
CA SER A 22 5.73 23.19 -7.39
C SER A 22 6.79 22.13 -7.11
N TYR A 23 7.76 22.42 -6.22
CA TYR A 23 8.89 21.55 -5.88
C TYR A 23 9.68 21.07 -7.11
N ASP A 24 9.85 21.93 -8.12
CA ASP A 24 10.50 21.58 -9.39
C ASP A 24 11.97 21.18 -9.21
N ASP A 25 12.63 21.68 -8.16
CA ASP A 25 13.97 21.24 -7.77
C ASP A 25 14.03 19.73 -7.49
N LEU A 26 13.00 19.16 -6.86
CA LEU A 26 12.91 17.72 -6.59
C LEU A 26 12.72 16.91 -7.88
N ARG A 27 11.92 17.42 -8.83
CA ARG A 27 11.75 16.81 -10.16
C ARG A 27 13.08 16.75 -10.91
N ILE A 28 13.82 17.86 -10.93
CA ILE A 28 15.12 17.97 -11.60
C ILE A 28 16.11 16.98 -10.97
N LEU A 29 16.22 16.96 -9.64
CA LEU A 29 17.13 16.04 -8.94
C LEU A 29 16.82 14.57 -9.23
N TYR A 30 15.53 14.21 -9.37
CA TYR A 30 15.14 12.86 -9.76
C TYR A 30 15.51 12.55 -11.22
N ALA A 31 15.25 13.47 -12.15
CA ALA A 31 15.58 13.31 -13.56
C ALA A 31 17.10 13.19 -13.79
N ASP A 32 17.89 13.94 -13.02
CA ASP A 32 19.36 13.89 -13.06
C ASP A 32 19.94 12.62 -12.40
N GLY A 33 19.11 11.76 -11.82
CA GLY A 33 19.55 10.57 -11.08
C GLY A 33 20.29 10.89 -9.77
N ASN A 34 20.19 12.13 -9.29
CA ASN A 34 20.91 12.58 -8.09
C ASN A 34 20.13 12.25 -6.81
N TYR A 35 19.89 10.95 -6.59
CA TYR A 35 18.95 10.48 -5.58
C TYR A 35 19.34 10.82 -4.14
N GLU A 36 20.64 10.88 -3.82
CA GLU A 36 21.07 11.29 -2.46
C GLU A 36 20.73 12.76 -2.18
N LYS A 37 20.96 13.64 -3.16
CA LYS A 37 20.57 15.05 -3.04
C LYS A 37 19.06 15.19 -3.03
N LEU A 38 18.35 14.42 -3.85
CA LEU A 38 16.89 14.37 -3.82
C LEU A 38 16.36 14.04 -2.42
N VAL A 39 16.89 12.98 -1.79
CA VAL A 39 16.52 12.58 -0.42
C VAL A 39 16.77 13.72 0.54
N LYS A 40 17.97 14.31 0.55
CA LYS A 40 18.33 15.41 1.44
C LYS A 40 17.42 16.64 1.26
N SER A 41 17.14 17.03 0.02
CA SER A 41 16.27 18.17 -0.28
C SER A 41 14.83 17.89 0.15
N SER A 42 14.31 16.69 -0.17
CA SER A 42 12.96 16.28 0.21
C SER A 42 12.81 16.25 1.74
N GLU A 43 13.75 15.65 2.47
CA GLU A 43 13.77 15.64 3.94
C GLU A 43 13.72 17.05 4.53
N SER A 44 14.50 17.98 3.99
CA SER A 44 14.48 19.39 4.43
C SER A 44 13.07 19.99 4.30
N TYR A 45 12.37 19.75 3.19
CA TYR A 45 10.99 20.20 3.03
C TYR A 45 10.02 19.51 4.00
N THR A 46 10.20 18.23 4.30
CA THR A 46 9.35 17.52 5.27
C THR A 46 9.49 18.01 6.71
N GLN A 47 10.54 18.77 7.02
CA GLN A 47 10.82 19.31 8.35
C GLN A 47 10.44 20.79 8.50
N LYS A 48 10.35 21.55 7.40
CA LYS A 48 10.00 22.98 7.43
C LYS A 48 8.51 23.18 7.75
N ASP A 49 8.20 24.14 8.61
CA ASP A 49 6.82 24.42 9.03
C ASP A 49 5.84 24.68 7.89
N LYS A 50 6.33 25.30 6.81
CA LYS A 50 5.52 25.67 5.65
C LYS A 50 5.20 24.50 4.71
N SER A 51 5.94 23.38 4.80
CA SER A 51 5.85 22.27 3.83
C SER A 51 5.76 20.89 4.49
N LYS A 52 5.88 20.78 5.82
CA LYS A 52 5.79 19.51 6.56
C LYS A 52 4.42 18.84 6.49
N THR A 53 3.40 19.57 6.08
CA THR A 53 2.03 19.09 5.87
C THR A 53 1.74 18.74 4.42
N ASP A 54 2.68 19.01 3.51
CA ASP A 54 2.48 18.78 2.07
C ASP A 54 2.84 17.34 1.74
N ALA A 55 2.01 16.68 0.93
CA ALA A 55 2.25 15.29 0.54
C ALA A 55 3.43 15.14 -0.44
N LEU A 56 3.64 16.13 -1.33
CA LEU A 56 4.58 16.01 -2.45
C LEU A 56 6.05 15.83 -2.01
N PRO A 57 6.58 16.55 -1.01
CA PRO A 57 7.91 16.27 -0.48
C PRO A 57 8.10 14.85 0.03
N PHE A 58 7.09 14.27 0.69
CA PHE A 58 7.15 12.87 1.14
C PHE A 58 7.10 11.88 -0.03
N MET A 59 6.36 12.20 -1.11
CA MET A 59 6.35 11.39 -2.32
C MET A 59 7.74 11.37 -2.98
N TRP A 60 8.38 12.53 -3.14
CA TRP A 60 9.74 12.62 -3.68
C TRP A 60 10.79 11.95 -2.79
N LEU A 61 10.65 12.08 -1.47
CA LEU A 61 11.49 11.37 -0.52
C LEU A 61 11.38 9.85 -0.71
N ALA A 62 10.15 9.33 -0.82
CA ALA A 62 9.92 7.90 -1.06
C ALA A 62 10.55 7.42 -2.37
N ARG A 63 10.38 8.18 -3.46
CA ARG A 63 10.96 7.86 -4.77
C ARG A 63 12.49 7.85 -4.75
N GLY A 64 13.11 8.83 -4.10
CA GLY A 64 14.57 8.90 -3.95
C GLY A 64 15.13 7.73 -3.14
N LEU A 65 14.53 7.46 -1.98
CA LEU A 65 14.92 6.33 -1.12
C LEU A 65 14.72 4.98 -1.83
N TYR A 66 13.65 4.82 -2.62
CA TYR A 66 13.43 3.62 -3.40
C TYR A 66 14.52 3.40 -4.45
N LYS A 67 14.88 4.44 -5.22
CA LYS A 67 15.95 4.34 -6.21
C LYS A 67 17.32 4.03 -5.58
N ILE A 68 17.62 4.63 -4.44
CA ILE A 68 18.84 4.28 -3.67
C ILE A 68 18.81 2.81 -3.22
N SER A 69 17.64 2.32 -2.77
CA SER A 69 17.52 0.92 -2.36
C SER A 69 17.73 -0.09 -3.49
N GLN A 70 17.46 0.33 -4.74
CA GLN A 70 17.68 -0.47 -5.94
C GLN A 70 19.12 -0.37 -6.49
N SER A 71 19.87 0.68 -6.14
CA SER A 71 21.18 0.95 -6.75
C SER A 71 22.34 0.15 -6.16
N GLY A 72 22.08 -0.71 -5.15
CA GLY A 72 23.13 -1.43 -4.43
C GLY A 72 24.11 -0.51 -3.70
N ALA A 73 23.68 0.71 -3.33
CA ALA A 73 24.54 1.68 -2.67
C ALA A 73 25.13 1.08 -1.38
N ALA A 74 26.46 1.07 -1.29
CA ALA A 74 27.22 0.54 -0.15
C ALA A 74 27.27 1.50 1.05
N ASP A 75 26.69 2.70 0.92
CA ASP A 75 26.67 3.65 2.02
C ASP A 75 25.74 3.16 3.13
N GLU A 76 26.34 2.90 4.28
CA GLU A 76 25.67 2.42 5.49
C GLU A 76 24.51 3.33 5.91
N LYS A 77 24.54 4.63 5.54
CA LYS A 77 23.44 5.57 5.80
C LYS A 77 22.13 5.14 5.14
N TYR A 78 22.20 4.39 4.04
CA TYR A 78 21.04 3.97 3.25
C TYR A 78 20.69 2.49 3.37
N LYS A 79 21.27 1.77 4.34
CA LYS A 79 20.94 0.34 4.58
C LYS A 79 19.45 0.06 4.82
N ASN A 80 18.70 1.06 5.27
CA ASN A 80 17.26 0.97 5.51
C ASN A 80 16.42 1.76 4.48
N ALA A 81 17.02 2.21 3.38
CA ALA A 81 16.36 3.11 2.43
C ALA A 81 14.99 2.60 1.97
N TYR A 82 14.85 1.30 1.67
CA TYR A 82 13.55 0.73 1.31
C TYR A 82 12.49 0.87 2.43
N LYS A 83 12.86 0.56 3.67
CA LYS A 83 11.95 0.68 4.84
C LYS A 83 11.57 2.14 5.09
N GLU A 84 12.51 3.05 4.90
CA GLU A 84 12.29 4.48 5.02
C GLU A 84 11.40 5.00 3.88
N ALA A 85 11.56 4.47 2.67
CA ALA A 85 10.70 4.77 1.53
C ALA A 85 9.23 4.39 1.81
N VAL A 86 8.98 3.20 2.38
CA VAL A 86 7.62 2.82 2.84
C VAL A 86 7.06 3.85 3.83
N GLY A 87 7.90 4.30 4.77
CA GLY A 87 7.51 5.29 5.77
C GLY A 87 7.17 6.64 5.17
N ALA A 88 7.98 7.12 4.22
CA ALA A 88 7.75 8.36 3.49
C ALA A 88 6.48 8.26 2.62
N LEU A 89 6.30 7.17 1.88
CA LEU A 89 5.13 6.97 1.02
C LEU A 89 3.84 6.89 1.85
N GLY A 90 3.84 6.17 2.97
CA GLY A 90 2.68 6.14 3.88
C GLY A 90 2.33 7.51 4.47
N LYS A 91 3.33 8.38 4.71
CA LYS A 91 3.08 9.78 5.10
C LYS A 91 2.50 10.59 3.94
N ALA A 92 3.00 10.42 2.72
CA ALA A 92 2.47 11.10 1.54
C ALA A 92 0.98 10.79 1.37
N ILE A 93 0.58 9.52 1.41
CA ILE A 93 -0.84 9.08 1.35
C ILE A 93 -1.67 9.70 2.47
N LYS A 94 -1.14 9.71 3.70
CA LYS A 94 -1.85 10.28 4.85
C LYS A 94 -2.11 11.78 4.68
N LEU A 95 -1.20 12.51 4.07
CA LEU A 95 -1.29 13.96 3.85
C LEU A 95 -2.04 14.33 2.58
N ASP A 96 -2.08 13.44 1.59
CA ASP A 96 -2.75 13.61 0.30
C ASP A 96 -4.27 13.45 0.42
N LYS A 97 -4.94 14.43 1.03
CA LYS A 97 -6.38 14.38 1.31
C LYS A 97 -7.25 14.38 0.06
N SER A 98 -6.79 15.02 -1.02
CA SER A 98 -7.52 15.04 -2.30
C SER A 98 -7.24 13.81 -3.16
N GLY A 99 -6.17 13.05 -2.88
CA GLY A 99 -5.74 11.93 -3.71
C GLY A 99 -5.04 12.36 -4.99
N ASP A 100 -4.70 13.64 -5.15
CA ASP A 100 -4.11 14.16 -6.39
C ASP A 100 -2.66 13.70 -6.54
N VAL A 101 -1.90 13.65 -5.44
CA VAL A 101 -0.52 13.14 -5.48
C VAL A 101 -0.52 11.65 -5.80
N GLN A 102 -1.41 10.87 -5.20
CA GLN A 102 -1.54 9.44 -5.56
C GLN A 102 -1.94 9.23 -7.02
N ARG A 103 -2.79 10.11 -7.58
CA ARG A 103 -3.19 10.02 -9.00
C ARG A 103 -2.05 10.39 -9.95
N GLU A 104 -1.36 11.50 -9.67
CA GLU A 104 -0.19 11.96 -10.45
C GLU A 104 0.94 10.91 -10.46
N TYR A 105 1.17 10.25 -9.32
CA TYR A 105 2.25 9.26 -9.16
C TYR A 105 1.73 7.82 -9.07
N SER A 106 0.61 7.51 -9.71
CA SER A 106 -0.07 6.21 -9.62
C SER A 106 0.81 5.04 -10.09
N GLU A 107 1.57 5.22 -11.18
CA GLU A 107 2.52 4.21 -11.68
C GLU A 107 3.56 3.84 -10.63
N PHE A 108 4.18 4.85 -10.00
CA PHE A 108 5.15 4.61 -8.91
C PHE A 108 4.49 3.96 -7.70
N PHE A 109 3.26 4.36 -7.36
CA PHE A 109 2.54 3.77 -6.25
C PHE A 109 2.28 2.27 -6.44
N GLN A 110 1.85 1.89 -7.65
CA GLN A 110 1.62 0.50 -8.05
C GLN A 110 2.92 -0.30 -8.08
N GLU A 111 3.98 0.23 -8.72
CA GLU A 111 5.32 -0.38 -8.76
C GLU A 111 5.83 -0.65 -7.33
N PHE A 112 5.75 0.36 -6.46
CA PHE A 112 6.25 0.26 -5.09
C PHE A 112 5.46 -0.78 -4.29
N LYS A 113 4.12 -0.77 -4.39
CA LYS A 113 3.28 -1.78 -3.73
C LYS A 113 3.61 -3.18 -4.23
N MET A 114 3.73 -3.39 -5.53
CA MET A 114 4.09 -4.70 -6.10
C MET A 114 5.45 -5.17 -5.59
N SER A 115 6.45 -4.28 -5.53
CA SER A 115 7.75 -4.65 -4.96
C SER A 115 7.66 -5.09 -3.49
N LEU A 116 6.72 -4.54 -2.72
CA LEU A 116 6.46 -4.98 -1.35
C LEU A 116 5.73 -6.33 -1.30
N VAL A 117 4.81 -6.58 -2.23
CA VAL A 117 4.16 -7.90 -2.41
C VAL A 117 5.19 -8.97 -2.72
N GLU A 118 6.14 -8.70 -3.63
CA GLU A 118 7.22 -9.62 -3.98
C GLU A 118 8.13 -9.92 -2.78
N ILE A 119 8.50 -8.91 -2.00
CA ILE A 119 9.28 -9.10 -0.76
C ILE A 119 8.53 -10.00 0.23
N ILE A 120 7.22 -9.78 0.40
CA ILE A 120 6.39 -10.62 1.26
C ILE A 120 6.36 -12.07 0.73
N GLY A 121 6.11 -12.26 -0.57
CA GLY A 121 6.09 -13.58 -1.21
C GLY A 121 7.43 -14.32 -1.09
N ASN A 122 8.54 -13.61 -1.27
CA ASN A 122 9.89 -14.16 -1.13
C ASN A 122 10.14 -14.66 0.30
N ASP A 123 9.82 -13.87 1.32
CA ASP A 123 9.98 -14.29 2.72
C ASP A 123 9.04 -15.47 3.09
N LEU A 124 7.83 -15.53 2.51
CA LEU A 124 6.91 -16.67 2.67
C LEU A 124 7.42 -17.95 1.98
N SER A 125 8.14 -17.83 0.87
CA SER A 125 8.69 -18.98 0.12
C SER A 125 9.83 -19.72 0.85
N VAL A 126 10.52 -19.02 1.77
CA VAL A 126 11.57 -19.58 2.64
C VAL A 126 11.10 -19.75 4.10
N PRO A 127 9.80 -20.05 4.29
CA PRO A 127 9.07 -20.00 5.56
C PRO A 127 9.47 -18.97 6.63
N ASP A 128 9.95 -17.77 6.28
CA ASP A 128 10.26 -16.70 7.24
C ASP A 128 9.02 -15.84 7.55
N TYR A 129 8.07 -16.45 8.24
CA TYR A 129 6.79 -15.81 8.57
C TYR A 129 6.94 -14.61 9.50
N LYS A 130 8.02 -14.51 10.29
CA LYS A 130 8.26 -13.35 11.16
C LYS A 130 8.61 -12.13 10.32
N LYS A 131 9.52 -12.30 9.36
CA LYS A 131 9.93 -11.24 8.46
C LYS A 131 8.82 -10.87 7.48
N ALA A 132 8.13 -11.86 6.91
CA ALA A 132 6.93 -11.64 6.09
C ALA A 132 5.89 -10.81 6.85
N ASN A 133 5.56 -11.15 8.10
CA ASN A 133 4.62 -10.36 8.91
C ASN A 133 5.09 -8.91 9.12
N SER A 134 6.40 -8.69 9.30
CA SER A 134 6.97 -7.34 9.42
C SER A 134 6.72 -6.49 8.18
N TRP A 135 6.71 -7.11 6.99
CA TRP A 135 6.38 -6.44 5.73
C TRP A 135 4.88 -6.29 5.50
N VAL A 136 4.06 -7.27 5.86
CA VAL A 136 2.59 -7.16 5.86
C VAL A 136 2.14 -5.97 6.72
N LEU A 137 2.69 -5.80 7.93
CA LEU A 137 2.38 -4.67 8.78
C LEU A 137 2.81 -3.31 8.18
N LYS A 138 3.84 -3.32 7.33
CA LYS A 138 4.29 -2.15 6.57
C LYS A 138 3.38 -1.87 5.38
N TYR A 139 2.81 -2.90 4.75
CA TYR A 139 1.86 -2.77 3.64
C TYR A 139 0.61 -1.98 4.07
N TYR A 140 0.14 -2.12 5.31
CA TYR A 140 -0.97 -1.30 5.84
C TYR A 140 -0.69 0.21 5.85
N LYS A 141 0.58 0.64 5.81
CA LYS A 141 0.90 2.07 5.67
C LYS A 141 0.54 2.60 4.27
N LEU A 142 0.50 1.71 3.29
CA LEU A 142 0.20 2.01 1.89
C LEU A 142 -1.28 1.75 1.58
N ALA A 143 -1.83 0.66 2.13
CA ALA A 143 -3.22 0.27 1.96
C ALA A 143 -3.83 -0.15 3.32
N PRO A 144 -4.32 0.82 4.14
CA PRO A 144 -4.81 0.54 5.50
C PRO A 144 -5.99 -0.43 5.57
N THR A 145 -6.77 -0.51 4.49
CA THR A 145 -7.96 -1.37 4.37
C THR A 145 -7.69 -2.66 3.60
N SER A 146 -6.43 -2.95 3.24
CA SER A 146 -6.07 -4.11 2.41
C SER A 146 -6.56 -5.42 3.04
N LEU A 147 -7.41 -6.11 2.29
CA LEU A 147 -7.94 -7.41 2.67
C LEU A 147 -6.87 -8.51 2.58
N GLY A 148 -6.04 -8.46 1.55
CA GLY A 148 -4.89 -9.37 1.40
C GLY A 148 -3.90 -9.27 2.55
N ALA A 149 -3.55 -8.05 2.95
CA ALA A 149 -2.71 -7.84 4.14
C ALA A 149 -3.37 -8.42 5.41
N LYS A 150 -4.70 -8.34 5.54
CA LYS A 150 -5.42 -8.89 6.70
C LYS A 150 -5.39 -10.40 6.79
N LEU A 151 -5.56 -11.06 5.65
CA LEU A 151 -5.45 -12.51 5.57
C LEU A 151 -4.01 -12.98 5.85
N LEU A 152 -3.01 -12.32 5.25
CA LEU A 152 -1.60 -12.65 5.47
C LEU A 152 -1.14 -12.37 6.90
N GLU A 153 -1.64 -11.31 7.54
CA GLU A 153 -1.40 -11.05 8.96
C GLU A 153 -1.86 -12.25 9.80
N GLY A 154 -3.05 -12.79 9.50
CA GLY A 154 -3.58 -13.97 10.16
C GLY A 154 -2.73 -15.23 9.90
N ALA A 155 -2.39 -15.49 8.63
CA ALA A 155 -1.55 -16.62 8.24
C ALA A 155 -0.17 -16.58 8.90
N CYS A 156 0.51 -15.43 8.87
CA CYS A 156 1.83 -15.28 9.48
C CYS A 156 1.76 -15.43 11.00
N LYS A 157 0.74 -14.88 11.66
CA LYS A 157 0.55 -15.06 13.11
C LYS A 157 0.32 -16.52 13.48
N PHE A 158 -0.51 -17.22 12.72
CA PHE A 158 -0.77 -18.65 12.93
C PHE A 158 0.53 -19.46 12.83
N ARG A 159 1.30 -19.24 11.77
CA ARG A 159 2.59 -19.92 11.53
C ARG A 159 3.66 -19.55 12.57
N ASN A 160 3.54 -18.38 13.18
CA ASN A 160 4.37 -17.94 14.32
C ASN A 160 3.81 -18.32 15.70
N ALA A 161 2.87 -19.28 15.76
CA ALA A 161 2.22 -19.77 16.98
C ALA A 161 1.34 -18.77 17.74
N ASP A 162 1.05 -17.59 17.18
CA ASP A 162 0.04 -16.65 17.69
C ASP A 162 -1.35 -16.98 17.13
N LYS A 163 -1.94 -18.06 17.64
CA LYS A 163 -3.27 -18.53 17.20
C LYS A 163 -4.39 -17.54 17.55
N GLY A 164 -4.27 -16.84 18.68
CA GLY A 164 -5.27 -15.86 19.13
C GLY A 164 -5.31 -14.66 18.19
N GLY A 165 -4.16 -14.08 17.88
CA GLY A 165 -4.03 -12.99 16.93
C GLY A 165 -4.38 -13.39 15.49
N ALA A 166 -4.08 -14.63 15.10
CA ALA A 166 -4.51 -15.17 13.80
C ALA A 166 -6.03 -15.22 13.66
N ASN A 167 -6.71 -15.82 14.63
CA ASN A 167 -8.17 -15.92 14.64
C ASN A 167 -8.84 -14.54 14.66
N ALA A 168 -8.28 -13.57 15.39
CA ALA A 168 -8.79 -12.20 15.40
C ALA A 168 -8.67 -11.54 14.02
N ALA A 169 -7.53 -11.73 13.33
CA ALA A 169 -7.31 -11.19 11.99
C ALA A 169 -8.27 -11.83 10.96
N TRP A 170 -8.38 -13.17 10.96
CA TRP A 170 -9.27 -13.88 10.04
C TRP A 170 -10.75 -13.58 10.27
N LYS A 171 -11.19 -13.42 11.53
CA LYS A 171 -12.57 -13.00 11.82
C LYS A 171 -12.90 -11.61 11.26
N ASP A 172 -11.93 -10.70 11.24
CA ASP A 172 -12.10 -9.39 10.59
C ASP A 172 -12.11 -9.52 9.06
N ALA A 173 -11.20 -10.32 8.49
CA ALA A 173 -11.17 -10.60 7.06
C ALA A 173 -12.46 -11.25 6.56
N ASP A 174 -13.01 -12.23 7.27
CA ASP A 174 -14.26 -12.91 6.92
C ASP A 174 -15.44 -11.95 6.81
N LYS A 175 -15.52 -10.96 7.70
CA LYS A 175 -16.56 -9.91 7.65
C LYS A 175 -16.41 -9.05 6.40
N LYS A 176 -15.17 -8.70 6.04
CA LYS A 176 -14.87 -7.89 4.86
C LYS A 176 -15.14 -8.66 3.57
N ILE A 177 -14.78 -9.94 3.51
CA ILE A 177 -15.09 -10.82 2.37
C ILE A 177 -16.60 -10.96 2.19
N ALA A 178 -17.35 -11.15 3.27
CA ALA A 178 -18.81 -11.26 3.19
C ALA A 178 -19.50 -9.99 2.71
N ALA A 179 -18.85 -8.83 2.85
CA ALA A 179 -19.34 -7.53 2.37
C ALA A 179 -18.72 -7.10 1.03
N LEU A 180 -17.84 -7.92 0.45
CA LEU A 180 -17.15 -7.61 -0.80
C LEU A 180 -18.07 -7.85 -1.99
N ALA A 181 -18.31 -6.81 -2.79
CA ALA A 181 -19.15 -6.89 -3.98
C ALA A 181 -18.37 -7.39 -5.20
N ASP A 182 -17.23 -6.76 -5.47
CA ASP A 182 -16.29 -7.10 -6.54
C ASP A 182 -14.87 -6.65 -6.14
N ILE A 183 -13.88 -7.02 -6.97
CA ILE A 183 -12.50 -6.52 -6.87
C ILE A 183 -12.11 -5.69 -8.09
N ASP A 184 -13.10 -5.25 -8.88
CA ASP A 184 -12.86 -4.56 -10.14
C ASP A 184 -12.24 -3.18 -9.87
N GLY A 185 -11.20 -2.84 -10.64
CA GLY A 185 -10.46 -1.60 -10.45
C GLY A 185 -9.57 -1.57 -9.20
N TRP A 186 -9.42 -2.70 -8.49
CA TRP A 186 -8.37 -2.81 -7.48
C TRP A 186 -6.99 -2.66 -8.11
N ASP A 187 -6.09 -2.08 -7.34
CA ASP A 187 -4.67 -2.03 -7.69
C ASP A 187 -4.13 -3.47 -7.90
N PRO A 188 -3.38 -3.74 -8.98
CA PRO A 188 -2.84 -5.07 -9.24
C PRO A 188 -2.06 -5.68 -8.05
N ALA A 189 -1.34 -4.86 -7.28
CA ALA A 189 -0.64 -5.31 -6.09
C ALA A 189 -1.60 -5.72 -4.96
N ASP A 190 -2.74 -5.04 -4.81
CA ASP A 190 -3.77 -5.43 -3.84
C ASP A 190 -4.46 -6.74 -4.23
N VAL A 191 -4.72 -6.95 -5.53
CA VAL A 191 -5.25 -8.21 -6.06
C VAL A 191 -4.26 -9.36 -5.82
N ALA A 192 -2.99 -9.15 -6.16
CA ALA A 192 -1.93 -10.14 -5.93
C ALA A 192 -1.77 -10.49 -4.44
N LEU A 193 -1.75 -9.48 -3.56
CA LEU A 193 -1.67 -9.70 -2.12
C LEU A 193 -2.92 -10.37 -1.57
N PHE A 194 -4.11 -10.08 -2.14
CA PHE A 194 -5.36 -10.73 -1.77
C PHE A 194 -5.34 -12.22 -2.09
N LYS A 195 -4.97 -12.60 -3.33
CA LYS A 195 -4.77 -14.00 -3.71
C LYS A 195 -3.79 -14.70 -2.77
N MET A 196 -2.62 -14.11 -2.57
CA MET A 196 -1.58 -14.66 -1.70
C MET A 196 -2.10 -14.89 -0.27
N GLY A 197 -2.84 -13.91 0.27
CA GLY A 197 -3.44 -14.02 1.60
C GLY A 197 -4.49 -15.11 1.72
N VAL A 198 -5.33 -15.28 0.69
CA VAL A 198 -6.32 -16.36 0.62
C VAL A 198 -5.61 -17.72 0.65
N ILE A 199 -4.66 -17.94 -0.25
CA ILE A 199 -3.93 -19.21 -0.38
C ILE A 199 -3.23 -19.57 0.94
N GLN A 200 -2.46 -18.63 1.50
CA GLN A 200 -1.75 -18.86 2.76
C GLN A 200 -2.69 -19.12 3.94
N THR A 201 -3.86 -18.47 3.96
CA THR A 201 -4.88 -18.71 4.99
C THR A 201 -5.52 -20.09 4.84
N ALA A 202 -5.86 -20.50 3.60
CA ALA A 202 -6.39 -21.82 3.31
C ALA A 202 -5.42 -22.92 3.75
N ASP A 203 -4.13 -22.78 3.44
CA ASP A 203 -3.08 -23.72 3.89
C ASP A 203 -3.00 -23.80 5.43
N CYS A 204 -3.17 -22.68 6.13
CA CYS A 204 -3.21 -22.67 7.60
C CYS A 204 -4.45 -23.40 8.16
N TYR A 205 -5.59 -23.27 7.51
CA TYR A 205 -6.79 -24.02 7.86
C TYR A 205 -6.60 -25.52 7.65
N VAL A 206 -6.02 -25.94 6.52
CA VAL A 206 -5.68 -27.35 6.28
C VAL A 206 -4.71 -27.87 7.33
N ALA A 207 -3.62 -27.13 7.61
CA ALA A 207 -2.63 -27.50 8.63
C ALA A 207 -3.22 -27.62 10.05
N SER A 208 -4.32 -26.90 10.33
CA SER A 208 -5.05 -26.98 11.60
C SER A 208 -6.26 -27.93 11.58
N ARG A 209 -6.39 -28.78 10.54
CA ARG A 209 -7.50 -29.73 10.36
C ARG A 209 -8.88 -29.06 10.25
N GLN A 210 -8.92 -27.80 9.82
CA GLN A 210 -10.13 -27.02 9.59
C GLN A 210 -10.43 -26.94 8.08
N VAL A 211 -10.40 -28.08 7.38
CA VAL A 211 -10.50 -28.14 5.91
C VAL A 211 -11.78 -27.47 5.40
N ASP A 212 -12.91 -27.63 6.10
CA ASP A 212 -14.18 -26.98 5.72
C ASP A 212 -14.08 -25.46 5.68
N LYS A 213 -13.26 -24.86 6.56
CA LYS A 213 -13.00 -23.40 6.53
C LYS A 213 -12.15 -23.02 5.32
N ALA A 214 -11.17 -23.83 4.94
CA ALA A 214 -10.41 -23.62 3.73
C ALA A 214 -11.32 -23.66 2.49
N LYS A 215 -12.16 -24.71 2.37
CA LYS A 215 -13.13 -24.84 1.28
C LYS A 215 -14.08 -23.65 1.21
N THR A 216 -14.60 -23.23 2.37
CA THR A 216 -15.51 -22.08 2.46
C THR A 216 -14.83 -20.78 2.01
N LEU A 217 -13.59 -20.53 2.45
CA LEU A 217 -12.84 -19.34 2.06
C LEU A 217 -12.56 -19.32 0.54
N LEU A 218 -12.03 -20.42 0.00
CA LEU A 218 -11.71 -20.55 -1.42
C LEU A 218 -12.98 -20.42 -2.28
N GLY A 219 -14.08 -21.07 -1.90
CA GLY A 219 -15.36 -20.98 -2.60
C GLY A 219 -15.91 -19.55 -2.67
N LYS A 220 -15.78 -18.76 -1.59
CA LYS A 220 -16.29 -17.37 -1.54
C LYS A 220 -15.57 -16.42 -2.51
N VAL A 221 -14.31 -16.69 -2.82
CA VAL A 221 -13.47 -15.80 -3.62
C VAL A 221 -13.15 -16.35 -5.01
N ALA A 222 -13.61 -17.57 -5.33
CA ALA A 222 -13.29 -18.25 -6.58
C ALA A 222 -13.64 -17.42 -7.82
N GLN A 223 -14.81 -16.77 -7.79
CA GLN A 223 -15.30 -15.88 -8.87
C GLN A 223 -14.32 -14.74 -9.23
N TYR A 224 -13.41 -14.36 -8.33
CA TYR A 224 -12.44 -13.29 -8.56
C TYR A 224 -11.12 -13.78 -9.18
N PHE A 225 -10.91 -15.09 -9.21
CA PHE A 225 -9.65 -15.73 -9.60
C PHE A 225 -9.87 -16.90 -10.56
N GLU A 226 -10.99 -16.90 -11.29
CA GLU A 226 -11.38 -17.98 -12.20
C GLU A 226 -10.36 -18.25 -13.32
N GLU A 227 -9.50 -17.29 -13.64
CA GLU A 227 -8.46 -17.42 -14.67
C GLU A 227 -7.04 -17.48 -14.10
N ASP A 228 -6.89 -17.46 -12.78
CA ASP A 228 -5.57 -17.49 -12.13
C ASP A 228 -5.14 -18.94 -11.87
N GLU A 229 -4.12 -19.40 -12.59
CA GLU A 229 -3.65 -20.79 -12.52
C GLU A 229 -3.12 -21.22 -11.14
N GLU A 230 -2.51 -20.29 -10.39
CA GLU A 230 -2.02 -20.58 -9.03
C GLU A 230 -3.20 -20.79 -8.08
N PHE A 231 -4.22 -19.94 -8.18
CA PHE A 231 -5.45 -20.08 -7.41
C PHE A 231 -6.21 -21.36 -7.78
N LYS A 232 -6.38 -21.65 -9.09
CA LYS A 232 -7.02 -22.88 -9.56
C LYS A 232 -6.35 -24.13 -9.00
N ALA A 233 -5.02 -24.21 -9.10
CA ALA A 233 -4.27 -25.34 -8.58
C ALA A 233 -4.51 -25.54 -7.07
N LYS A 234 -4.53 -24.45 -6.29
CA LYS A 234 -4.81 -24.52 -4.85
C LYS A 234 -6.28 -24.87 -4.56
N TYR A 235 -7.21 -24.37 -5.36
CA TYR A 235 -8.63 -24.67 -5.25
C TYR A 235 -8.86 -26.18 -5.47
N ASP A 236 -8.30 -26.74 -6.53
CA ASP A 236 -8.41 -28.15 -6.87
C ASP A 236 -7.77 -29.05 -5.81
N GLU A 237 -6.60 -28.67 -5.25
CA GLU A 237 -5.93 -29.42 -4.19
C GLU A 237 -6.79 -29.56 -2.92
N ILE A 238 -7.56 -28.53 -2.57
CA ILE A 238 -8.25 -28.44 -1.28
C ILE A 238 -9.75 -28.76 -1.40
N VAL A 239 -10.40 -28.31 -2.46
CA VAL A 239 -11.86 -28.34 -2.60
C VAL A 239 -12.33 -29.61 -3.30
N ASN A 240 -11.70 -29.96 -4.42
CA ASN A 240 -12.05 -31.07 -5.28
C ASN A 240 -11.40 -32.39 -4.81
#